data_AF-A0AA43UEF7-F1
#
_entry.id   AF-A0AA43UEF7-F1
#
_cell.length_a   1.000
_cell.length_b   1.000
_cell.length_c   1.000
_cell.angle_alpha   90.00
_cell.angle_beta   90.00
_cell.angle_gamma   90.00
#
_symmetry.space_group_name_H-M   'P 1'
#
loop_
_entity.id
_entity.type
_entity.pdbx_description
1 polymer ?
#
loop_
_entity_poly.entity_id
_entity_poly.type
_entity_poly.pdbx_seq_one_letter_code
_entity_poly.pdbx_strand_id
1 'polypeptide(L)'
;MNCDGHDGRVKKMRCGYTTGSCATAGAVAGAIELLTGNVQDNVTITLPTGDTLRIDVKKLSSYRDKATYSVIKDGGDDIDATD
;
A
#
# COMPACT_ATOMS: atom_id res chain seq x y z
N MET A 1 -37.00 9.59 8.49
CA MET A 1 -36.52 8.25 8.11
C MET A 1 -35.01 8.23 8.30
N ASN A 2 -34.49 8.00 9.49
CA ASN A 2 -34.49 6.81 10.37
C ASN A 2 -33.05 6.30 10.40
N CYS A 3 -32.36 6.74 11.44
CA CYS A 3 -31.05 6.27 11.85
C CYS A 3 -31.25 4.98 12.64
N ASP A 4 -31.19 3.82 11.99
CA ASP A 4 -31.21 2.52 12.68
C ASP A 4 -30.34 1.52 11.90
N GLY A 5 -29.18 1.18 12.47
CA GLY A 5 -28.22 0.26 11.87
C GLY A 5 -26.96 0.10 12.73
N HIS A 6 -27.12 -0.62 13.85
CA HIS A 6 -26.06 -1.04 14.77
C HIS A 6 -25.33 -2.27 14.19
N ASP A 7 -24.15 -2.10 13.59
CA ASP A 7 -23.09 -3.13 13.53
C ASP A 7 -21.71 -2.47 13.30
N GLY A 8 -20.88 -2.55 14.34
CA GLY A 8 -19.53 -1.98 14.42
C GLY A 8 -18.50 -2.73 13.60
N ARG A 9 -18.68 -2.76 12.28
CA ARG A 9 -17.67 -3.24 11.34
C ARG A 9 -17.57 -2.25 10.20
N VAL A 10 -16.85 -1.16 10.44
CA VAL A 10 -16.20 -0.41 9.37
C VAL A 10 -15.21 -1.37 8.75
N LYS A 11 -15.71 -2.28 7.89
CA LYS A 11 -14.91 -3.15 7.04
C LYS A 11 -14.34 -2.17 6.03
N LYS A 12 -13.27 -1.49 6.46
CA LYS A 12 -12.46 -0.56 5.68
C LYS A 12 -12.28 -1.29 4.36
N MET A 13 -13.05 -0.87 3.35
CA MET A 13 -13.04 -1.49 2.05
C MET A 13 -11.58 -1.52 1.69
N ARG A 14 -11.00 -2.72 1.69
CA ARG A 14 -9.59 -2.90 1.41
C ARG A 14 -9.52 -2.52 -0.06
N CYS A 15 -9.28 -1.24 -0.36
CA CYS A 15 -8.99 -0.77 -1.70
C CYS A 15 -7.80 -1.62 -2.13
N GLY A 16 -8.11 -2.72 -2.82
CA GLY A 16 -7.13 -3.74 -3.13
C GLY A 16 -5.96 -3.04 -3.76
N TYR A 17 -4.78 -3.19 -3.19
CA TYR A 17 -3.59 -2.51 -3.68
C TYR A 17 -3.47 -2.81 -5.17
N THR A 18 -3.76 -1.81 -6.02
CA THR A 18 -3.63 -1.99 -7.45
C THR A 18 -2.15 -2.12 -7.76
N THR A 19 -1.80 -2.82 -8.83
CA THR A 19 -0.40 -2.96 -9.27
C THR A 19 0.26 -1.58 -9.41
N GLY A 20 -0.51 -0.55 -9.80
CA GLY A 20 -0.08 0.84 -9.84
C GLY A 20 0.32 1.39 -8.47
N SER A 21 -0.53 1.24 -7.45
CA SER A 21 -0.22 1.69 -6.08
C SER A 21 1.03 1.00 -5.50
N CYS A 22 1.22 -0.29 -5.76
CA CYS A 22 2.45 -0.99 -5.36
C CYS A 22 3.69 -0.44 -6.08
N ALA A 23 3.60 -0.20 -7.39
CA ALA A 23 4.71 0.39 -8.15
C ALA A 23 5.05 1.79 -7.63
N THR A 24 4.05 2.63 -7.36
CA THR A 24 4.24 3.95 -6.76
C THR A 24 4.89 3.84 -5.39
N ALA A 25 4.43 2.93 -4.53
CA ALA A 25 5.00 2.74 -3.20
C ALA A 25 6.50 2.38 -3.25
N GLY A 26 6.87 1.38 -4.06
CA GLY A 26 8.27 0.99 -4.23
C GLY A 26 9.12 2.12 -4.81
N ALA A 27 8.58 2.87 -5.78
CA ALA A 27 9.27 4.01 -6.38
C ALA A 27 9.49 5.15 -5.37
N VAL A 28 8.48 5.49 -4.56
CA VAL A 28 8.58 6.51 -3.52
C VAL A 28 9.58 6.11 -2.45
N ALA A 29 9.55 4.85 -1.99
CA ALA A 29 10.50 4.33 -1.01
C ALA A 29 11.94 4.38 -1.53
N GLY A 30 12.16 3.92 -2.76
CA GLY A 30 13.46 3.98 -3.41
C GLY A 30 13.95 5.40 -3.64
N ALA A 31 13.08 6.31 -4.08
CA ALA A 31 13.42 7.71 -4.27
C ALA A 31 13.81 8.40 -2.95
N ILE A 32 13.05 8.16 -1.87
CA ILE A 32 13.37 8.70 -0.55
C ILE A 32 14.74 8.18 -0.09
N GLU A 33 14.99 6.87 -0.18
CA GLU A 33 16.27 6.30 0.21
C GLU A 33 17.43 6.88 -0.62
N LEU A 34 17.28 7.00 -1.94
CA LEU A 34 18.35 7.51 -2.81
C LEU A 34 18.61 9.01 -2.61
N LEU A 35 17.56 9.80 -2.30
CA LEU A 35 17.68 11.25 -2.12
C LEU A 35 18.14 11.64 -0.70
N THR A 36 17.74 10.86 0.32
CA THR A 36 17.95 11.23 1.73
C THR A 36 18.86 10.26 2.48
N GLY A 37 19.06 9.04 1.97
CA GLY A 37 19.70 7.94 2.68
C GLY A 37 18.79 7.23 3.70
N ASN A 38 17.54 7.69 3.87
CA ASN A 38 16.62 7.10 4.84
C ASN A 38 15.82 5.95 4.24
N VAL A 39 15.98 4.77 4.84
CA VAL A 39 15.14 3.60 4.56
C VAL A 39 13.75 3.84 5.14
N GLN A 40 12.72 3.54 4.36
CA GLN A 40 11.33 3.57 4.82
C GLN A 40 10.79 2.15 4.88
N ASP A 41 10.14 1.80 6.00
CA ASP A 41 9.41 0.53 6.15
C ASP A 41 7.98 0.62 5.61
N ASN A 42 7.47 1.84 5.41
CA ASN A 42 6.14 2.09 4.88
C ASN A 42 6.11 3.43 4.15
N VAL A 43 5.23 3.53 3.16
CA VAL A 43 5.00 4.75 2.39
C VAL A 43 3.51 5.05 2.35
N THR A 44 3.17 6.33 2.40
CA THR A 44 1.79 6.77 2.28
C THR A 44 1.61 7.41 0.91
N ILE A 45 0.67 6.90 0.13
CA ILE A 45 0.31 7.46 -1.17
C ILE A 45 -1.11 8.01 -1.11
N THR A 46 -1.37 9.09 -1.85
CA THR A 46 -2.72 9.63 -2.01
C THR A 46 -3.36 9.03 -3.26
N LEU A 47 -4.53 8.42 -3.10
CA LEU A 47 -5.34 7.90 -4.17
C LEU A 47 -6.02 9.05 -4.93
N PRO A 48 -6.37 8.85 -6.22
CA PRO A 48 -7.11 9.85 -7.00
C PRO A 48 -8.51 10.13 -6.43
N THR A 49 -9.03 9.28 -5.54
CA THR A 49 -10.27 9.49 -4.79
C THR A 49 -10.13 10.52 -3.67
N GLY A 50 -8.90 10.92 -3.32
CA GLY A 50 -8.59 11.79 -2.18
C GLY A 50 -8.23 11.04 -0.89
N ASP A 51 -8.36 9.72 -0.87
CA ASP A 51 -7.99 8.88 0.27
C ASP A 51 -6.48 8.66 0.35
N THR A 52 -5.95 8.50 1.56
CA THR A 52 -4.55 8.13 1.77
C THR A 52 -4.41 6.64 2.07
N LEU A 53 -3.56 5.96 1.31
CA LEU A 53 -3.25 4.55 1.49
C LEU A 53 -1.82 4.39 2.00
N ARG A 54 -1.68 3.80 3.19
CA ARG A 54 -0.39 3.41 3.75
C ARG A 54 -0.05 2.00 3.25
N ILE A 55 1.10 1.87 2.62
CA ILE A 55 1.60 0.64 2.01
C ILE A 55 2.90 0.27 2.71
N ASP A 56 2.97 -0.96 3.22
CA ASP A 56 4.19 -1.49 3.82
C ASP A 56 5.16 -1.93 2.73
N VAL A 57 6.41 -1.48 2.85
CA VAL A 57 7.45 -1.73 1.87
C VAL A 57 8.65 -2.32 2.58
N LYS A 58 9.16 -3.42 2.04
CA LYS A 58 10.31 -4.11 2.58
C LYS A 58 11.50 -3.88 1.69
N LYS A 59 12.56 -3.30 2.24
CA LYS A 59 13.85 -3.21 1.56
C LYS A 59 14.41 -4.60 1.32
N LEU A 60 14.72 -4.91 0.07
CA LEU A 60 15.42 -6.14 -0.31
C LEU A 60 16.93 -5.92 -0.36
N SER A 61 17.35 -4.89 -1.08
CA SER A 61 18.76 -4.56 -1.25
C SER A 61 18.90 -3.13 -1.76
N SER A 62 20.04 -2.50 -1.49
CA SER A 62 20.40 -1.20 -2.04
C SER A 62 21.88 -1.20 -2.38
N TYR A 63 22.22 -0.71 -3.57
CA TYR A 63 23.60 -0.63 -4.03
C TYR A 63 23.84 0.65 -4.81
N ARG A 64 24.77 1.48 -4.32
CA ARG A 64 25.13 2.80 -4.86
C ARG A 64 23.86 3.62 -5.13
N ASP A 65 23.48 3.75 -6.39
CA ASP A 65 22.36 4.57 -6.88
C ASP A 65 21.09 3.77 -7.18
N LYS A 66 21.00 2.53 -6.68
CA LYS A 66 19.84 1.66 -6.87
C LYS A 66 19.32 1.17 -5.53
N ALA A 67 18.01 1.27 -5.34
CA ALA A 67 17.33 0.68 -4.20
C ALA A 67 16.21 -0.24 -4.68
N THR A 68 16.18 -1.45 -4.13
CA THR A 68 15.23 -2.52 -4.47
C THR A 68 14.32 -2.75 -3.28
N TYR A 69 13.03 -2.58 -3.52
CA TYR A 69 11.98 -2.72 -2.53
C TYR A 69 10.95 -3.76 -2.99
N SER A 70 10.46 -4.56 -2.06
CA SER A 70 9.29 -5.42 -2.24
C SER A 70 8.10 -4.79 -1.53
N VAL A 71 6.99 -4.67 -2.24
CA VAL A 71 5.73 -4.28 -1.63
C VAL A 71 5.01 -5.54 -1.18
N ILE A 72 4.74 -5.66 0.11
CA ILE A 72 3.95 -6.77 0.63
C ILE A 72 2.50 -6.43 0.35
N LYS A 73 1.96 -7.05 -0.68
CA LYS A 73 0.52 -7.00 -0.93
C LYS A 73 -0.12 -7.93 0.09
N ASP A 74 -0.88 -7.38 1.04
CA ASP A 74 -1.92 -8.15 1.72
C ASP A 74 -2.99 -8.39 0.64
N GLY A 75 -2.74 -9.42 -0.18
CA GLY A 75 -3.68 -9.93 -1.15
C GLY A 75 -4.83 -10.47 -0.33
N GLY A 76 -5.80 -9.61 -0.03
CA GLY A 76 -7.16 -10.07 0.20
C GLY A 76 -7.56 -10.85 -1.03
N ASP A 77 -7.33 -12.15 -0.99
CA ASP A 77 -8.39 -13.14 -0.95
C ASP A 77 -9.63 -12.70 -1.74
N ASP A 78 -9.56 -12.95 -3.04
CA ASP A 78 -10.71 -13.10 -3.92
C ASP A 78 -10.29 -14.11 -5.00
N ILE A 79 -10.02 -15.35 -4.58
CA ILE A 79 -10.50 -16.49 -5.35
C ILE A 79 -11.95 -16.64 -4.86
N ASP A 80 -12.89 -15.99 -5.52
CA ASP A 80 -14.28 -16.44 -5.45
C ASP A 80 -14.37 -17.71 -6.32
N ALA A 81 -13.79 -18.79 -5.78
CA ALA A 81 -14.06 -20.16 -6.23
C ALA A 81 -14.85 -20.83 -5.12
N THR A 82 -16.12 -20.47 -4.99
CA THR A 82 -17.12 -21.42 -4.51
C THR A 82 -18.48 -21.08 -5.14
N ASP A 83 -18.70 -21.58 -6.36
CA ASP A 83 -19.77 -22.53 -6.70
C ASP A 83 -19.38 -23.33 -7.95
#